data_AF-S6A4I4-F1
#
_entry.id   AF-S6A4I4-F1
#
_cell.length_a   1.000
_cell.length_b   1.000
_cell.length_c   1.000
_cell.angle_alpha   90.00
_cell.angle_beta   90.00
_cell.angle_gamma   90.00
#
_symmetry.space_group_name_H-M   'P 1'
#
loop_
_entity.id
_entity.type
_entity.pdbx_description
1 polymer ?
#
loop_
_entity_poly.entity_id
_entity_poly.type
_entity_poly.pdbx_seq_one_letter_code
_entity_poly.pdbx_strand_id
1 'polypeptide(L)'
;MPHYSKDDDYIFAWREIVIPVLENIEPKVVVVSAGFDAFRNDGLATMELTERFYHFAGASLSKFSLAVVLEGGYSVGLRKGLPAFVSGYLSREAPIGEVRPSHESVKVVEAAKKIYGKWWEIK
;
A
#
# COMPACT_ATOMS: atom_id res chain seq x y z
N MET A 1 9.38 3.10 -5.11
CA MET A 1 9.50 1.69 -5.56
C MET A 1 10.04 1.67 -6.98
N PRO A 2 10.72 0.59 -7.43
CA PRO A 2 11.19 0.46 -8.81
C PRO A 2 10.06 0.60 -9.86
N HIS A 3 10.44 0.91 -11.11
CA HIS A 3 9.49 0.86 -12.23
C HIS A 3 8.90 -0.55 -12.38
N TYR A 4 7.63 -0.63 -12.79
CA TYR A 4 6.89 -1.88 -12.98
C TYR A 4 6.71 -2.72 -11.71
N SER A 5 6.88 -2.13 -10.53
CA SER A 5 6.49 -2.79 -9.28
C SER A 5 5.01 -3.19 -9.29
N LYS A 6 4.76 -4.40 -8.81
CA LYS A 6 3.46 -5.08 -8.78
C LYS A 6 2.90 -5.11 -7.36
N ASP A 7 1.72 -5.73 -7.23
CA ASP A 7 1.05 -5.88 -5.95
C ASP A 7 1.96 -6.47 -4.87
N ASP A 8 2.71 -7.54 -5.17
CA ASP A 8 3.57 -8.19 -4.17
C ASP A 8 4.71 -7.30 -3.68
N ASP A 9 5.25 -6.44 -4.54
CA ASP A 9 6.29 -5.49 -4.17
C ASP A 9 5.77 -4.47 -3.14
N TYR A 10 4.57 -3.93 -3.39
CA TYR A 10 3.95 -2.95 -2.52
C TYR A 10 3.37 -3.58 -1.25
N ILE A 11 2.77 -4.77 -1.33
CA ILE A 11 2.31 -5.52 -0.15
C ILE A 11 3.52 -5.83 0.75
N PHE A 12 4.65 -6.24 0.18
CA PHE A 12 5.88 -6.46 0.94
C PHE A 12 6.34 -5.17 1.63
N ALA A 13 6.50 -4.07 0.90
CA ALA A 13 6.89 -2.79 1.50
C ALA A 13 5.93 -2.32 2.59
N TRP A 14 4.62 -2.55 2.41
CA TRP A 14 3.60 -2.19 3.37
C TRP A 14 3.68 -3.02 4.66
N ARG A 15 3.90 -4.32 4.54
CA ARG A 15 4.06 -5.24 5.68
C ARG A 15 5.36 -5.00 6.44
N GLU A 16 6.43 -4.70 5.72
CA GLU A 16 7.76 -4.54 6.31
C GLU A 16 8.00 -3.15 6.89
N ILE A 17 7.25 -2.12 6.47
CA ILE A 17 7.50 -0.75 6.91
C ILE A 17 6.22 -0.10 7.44
N VAL A 18 5.18 0.02 6.60
CA VAL A 18 4.01 0.83 6.91
C VAL A 18 3.25 0.29 8.13
N ILE A 19 2.93 -1.01 8.14
CA ILE A 19 2.20 -1.63 9.26
C ILE A 19 3.02 -1.54 10.56
N PRO A 20 4.31 -1.94 10.62
CA PRO A 20 5.12 -1.79 11.82
C PRO A 20 5.14 -0.35 12.34
N VAL A 21 5.31 0.65 11.47
CA VAL A 21 5.31 2.05 11.88
C VAL A 21 3.96 2.46 12.48
N LEU A 22 2.85 2.07 11.86
CA LEU A 22 1.51 2.35 12.39
C LEU A 22 1.26 1.67 13.75
N GLU A 23 1.80 0.48 13.96
CA GLU A 23 1.71 -0.25 15.23
C GLU A 23 2.61 0.33 16.32
N ASN A 24 3.74 0.93 15.96
CA ASN A 24 4.60 1.67 16.90
C ASN A 24 3.94 2.99 17.35
N ILE A 25 3.26 3.69 16.43
CA ILE A 25 2.67 5.01 16.70
C ILE A 25 1.30 4.90 17.39
N GLU A 26 0.53 3.86 17.07
CA GLU A 26 -0.87 3.69 17.50
C GLU A 26 -1.73 4.96 17.26
N PRO A 27 -1.80 5.46 16.01
CA PRO A 27 -2.48 6.71 15.73
C PRO A 27 -3.99 6.59 15.95
N LYS A 28 -4.59 7.65 16.50
CA LYS A 28 -6.06 7.76 16.61
C LYS A 28 -6.74 7.91 15.25
N VAL A 29 -6.07 8.59 14.31
CA VAL A 29 -6.56 8.84 12.95
C VAL A 29 -5.38 8.69 11.98
N VAL A 30 -5.63 8.02 10.85
CA VAL A 30 -4.71 7.96 9.72
C VAL A 30 -5.31 8.78 8.57
N VAL A 31 -4.52 9.72 8.04
CA VAL A 31 -4.90 10.51 6.86
C VAL A 31 -4.20 9.90 5.64
N VAL A 32 -4.98 9.45 4.67
CA VAL A 32 -4.48 8.81 3.44
C VAL A 32 -4.62 9.78 2.28
N SER A 33 -3.48 10.22 1.74
CA SER A 33 -3.39 10.87 0.44
C SER A 33 -3.53 9.77 -0.64
N ALA A 34 -4.74 9.60 -1.15
CA ALA A 34 -5.19 8.42 -1.88
C ALA A 34 -5.08 8.62 -3.39
N GLY A 35 -3.89 8.37 -3.94
CA GLY A 35 -3.65 8.28 -5.37
C GLY A 35 -3.90 6.86 -5.93
N PHE A 36 -4.64 6.78 -7.03
CA PHE A 36 -4.92 5.54 -7.76
C PHE A 36 -4.23 5.47 -9.13
N ASP A 37 -3.29 6.37 -9.40
CA ASP A 37 -2.54 6.47 -10.65
C ASP A 37 -1.44 5.42 -10.81
N ALA A 38 -1.03 4.77 -9.72
CA ALA A 38 -0.15 3.61 -9.73
C ALA A 38 -0.84 2.31 -10.22
N PHE A 39 -2.16 2.35 -10.45
CA PHE A 39 -2.90 1.24 -11.02
C PHE A 39 -2.46 0.98 -12.47
N ARG A 40 -2.31 -0.29 -12.84
CA ARG A 40 -1.87 -0.68 -14.19
C ARG A 40 -2.75 -0.03 -15.27
N ASN A 41 -2.11 0.56 -16.27
CA ASN A 41 -2.77 1.24 -17.40
C ASN A 41 -3.57 2.50 -17.00
N ASP A 42 -3.33 3.12 -15.84
CA ASP A 42 -4.01 4.37 -15.48
C ASP A 42 -3.49 5.58 -16.27
N GLY A 43 -2.23 5.53 -16.73
CA GLY A 43 -1.70 6.36 -17.82
C GLY A 43 -0.49 7.24 -17.46
N LEU A 44 -0.25 7.54 -16.18
CA LEU A 44 0.86 8.42 -15.75
C LEU A 44 1.99 7.68 -15.03
N ALA A 45 1.67 6.68 -14.23
CA ALA A 45 2.68 5.91 -13.50
C ALA A 45 3.10 4.66 -14.26
N THR A 46 4.32 4.18 -13.98
CA THR A 46 4.86 2.94 -14.54
C THR A 46 4.62 1.72 -13.66
N MET A 47 3.76 1.84 -12.64
CA MET A 47 3.48 0.75 -11.71
C MET A 47 2.38 -0.15 -12.27
N GLU A 48 2.39 -1.42 -11.86
CA GLU A 48 1.45 -2.42 -12.36
C GLU A 48 0.52 -2.91 -11.23
N LEU A 49 0.05 -1.99 -10.38
CA LEU A 49 -0.83 -2.35 -9.27
C LEU A 49 -2.24 -2.71 -9.77
N THR A 50 -2.91 -3.59 -9.03
CA THR A 50 -4.26 -4.05 -9.32
C THR A 50 -5.18 -3.86 -8.12
N GLU A 51 -6.44 -4.24 -8.28
CA GLU A 51 -7.43 -4.30 -7.21
C GLU A 51 -6.90 -5.04 -5.97
N ARG A 52 -6.00 -6.03 -6.15
CA ARG A 52 -5.42 -6.81 -5.05
C ARG A 52 -4.65 -5.95 -4.06
N PHE A 53 -3.73 -5.10 -4.51
CA PHE A 53 -3.00 -4.22 -3.61
C PHE A 53 -3.92 -3.22 -2.92
N TYR A 54 -4.81 -2.57 -3.67
CA TYR A 54 -5.69 -1.54 -3.10
C TYR A 54 -6.66 -2.13 -2.08
N HIS A 55 -7.24 -3.30 -2.34
CA HIS A 55 -8.05 -4.04 -1.37
C HIS A 55 -7.24 -4.37 -0.11
N PHE A 56 -6.03 -4.90 -0.27
CA PHE A 56 -5.14 -5.16 0.86
C PHE A 56 -4.84 -3.90 1.68
N ALA A 57 -4.50 -2.79 1.02
CA ALA A 57 -4.18 -1.54 1.69
C ALA A 57 -5.37 -1.05 2.53
N GLY A 58 -6.58 -1.05 1.97
CA GLY A 58 -7.81 -0.71 2.70
C GLY A 58 -8.03 -1.63 3.90
N ALA A 59 -7.97 -2.95 3.69
CA ALA A 59 -8.16 -3.94 4.75
C ALA A 59 -7.12 -3.81 5.88
N SER A 60 -5.85 -3.58 5.54
CA SER A 60 -4.76 -3.41 6.51
C SER A 60 -4.94 -2.19 7.43
N LEU A 61 -5.69 -1.18 6.96
CA LEU A 61 -5.98 0.04 7.69
C LEU A 61 -7.32 0.01 8.44
N SER A 62 -8.08 -1.08 8.33
CA SER A 62 -9.46 -1.20 8.85
C SER A 62 -9.62 -1.08 10.37
N LYS A 63 -8.52 -1.20 11.13
CA LYS A 63 -8.49 -0.98 12.58
C LYS A 63 -8.36 0.49 13.00
N PHE A 64 -8.03 1.38 12.07
CA PHE A 64 -7.83 2.81 12.33
C PHE A 64 -8.98 3.64 11.81
N SER A 65 -9.25 4.78 12.45
CA SER A 65 -10.14 5.79 11.86
C SER A 65 -9.44 6.46 10.69
N LEU A 66 -10.07 6.50 9.51
CA LEU A 66 -9.46 7.05 8.29
C LEU A 66 -10.09 8.37 7.86
N ALA A 67 -9.24 9.30 7.42
CA ALA A 67 -9.62 10.37 6.50
C ALA A 67 -8.92 10.11 5.16
N VAL A 68 -9.70 9.87 4.11
CA VAL A 68 -9.18 9.51 2.79
C VAL A 68 -9.41 10.68 1.84
N VAL A 69 -8.32 11.27 1.34
CA VAL A 69 -8.35 12.43 0.44
C VAL A 69 -7.91 11.96 -0.94
N LEU A 70 -8.81 12.03 -1.92
CA LEU A 70 -8.49 11.62 -3.29
C LEU A 70 -7.47 12.57 -3.92
N GLU A 71 -6.45 11.99 -4.57
CA GLU A 71 -5.39 12.73 -5.27
C GLU A 71 -5.38 12.36 -6.76
N GLY A 72 -4.36 11.62 -7.21
CA GLY A 72 -4.24 11.09 -8.56
C GLY A 72 -5.13 9.86 -8.83
N GLY A 73 -5.13 9.44 -10.08
CA GLY A 73 -6.02 8.41 -10.62
C GLY A 73 -6.85 9.06 -11.72
N TYR A 74 -6.66 8.61 -12.96
CA TYR A 74 -7.12 9.35 -14.13
C TYR A 74 -8.03 8.51 -15.03
N SER A 75 -8.07 7.19 -14.83
CA SER A 75 -8.92 6.31 -15.63
C SER A 75 -9.33 5.04 -14.89
N VAL A 76 -8.68 3.92 -15.19
CA VAL A 76 -9.00 2.59 -14.66
C VAL A 76 -8.69 2.50 -13.16
N GLY A 77 -7.71 3.24 -12.66
CA GLY A 77 -7.36 3.33 -11.25
C GLY A 77 -8.52 3.84 -10.40
N LEU A 78 -9.20 4.91 -10.81
CA LEU A 78 -10.40 5.39 -10.11
C LEU A 78 -11.55 4.38 -10.18
N ARG A 79 -11.75 3.75 -11.35
CA ARG A 79 -12.86 2.80 -11.54
C ARG A 79 -12.70 1.51 -10.76
N LYS A 80 -11.47 1.08 -10.48
CA LYS A 80 -11.18 -0.25 -9.91
C LYS A 80 -10.42 -0.20 -8.60
N GLY A 81 -9.40 0.65 -8.50
CA GLY A 81 -8.58 0.81 -7.30
C GLY A 81 -9.35 1.42 -6.14
N LEU A 82 -10.09 2.51 -6.35
CA LEU A 82 -10.88 3.15 -5.28
C LEU A 82 -11.96 2.22 -4.71
N PRO A 83 -12.82 1.57 -5.52
CA PRO A 83 -13.77 0.59 -5.00
C PRO A 83 -13.10 -0.57 -4.27
N ALA A 84 -11.97 -1.08 -4.77
CA ALA A 84 -11.22 -2.15 -4.11
C ALA A 84 -10.71 -1.71 -2.73
N PHE A 85 -10.13 -0.51 -2.61
CA PHE A 85 -9.69 0.05 -1.33
C PHE A 85 -10.82 0.17 -0.32
N VAL A 86 -11.95 0.77 -0.73
CA VAL A 86 -13.13 0.92 0.14
C VAL A 86 -13.68 -0.46 0.54
N SER A 87 -13.78 -1.39 -0.41
CA SER A 87 -14.22 -2.76 -0.16
C SER A 87 -13.35 -3.46 0.88
N GLY A 88 -12.02 -3.39 0.74
CA GLY A 88 -11.10 -3.99 1.70
C GLY A 88 -11.21 -3.38 3.09
N TYR A 89 -11.32 -2.05 3.19
CA TYR A 89 -11.49 -1.37 4.47
C TYR A 89 -12.78 -1.79 5.19
N LEU A 90 -13.89 -1.87 4.45
CA LEU A 90 -15.19 -2.27 5.00
C LEU A 90 -15.28 -3.75 5.35
N SER A 91 -14.71 -4.64 4.52
CA SER A 91 -14.73 -6.08 4.79
C SER A 91 -13.79 -6.48 5.92
N ARG A 92 -12.74 -5.69 6.18
CA ARG A 92 -11.66 -5.98 7.16
C ARG A 92 -10.88 -7.27 6.84
N GLU A 93 -11.08 -7.82 5.66
CA GLU A 93 -10.48 -9.06 5.22
C GLU A 93 -9.43 -8.77 4.17
N ALA A 94 -8.20 -9.18 4.46
CA ALA A 94 -7.10 -9.21 3.52
C ALA A 94 -6.71 -10.66 3.26
N PRO A 95 -7.39 -11.39 2.35
CA PRO A 95 -6.94 -12.70 1.93
C PRO A 95 -5.69 -12.53 1.08
N ILE A 96 -4.53 -12.48 1.73
CA ILE A 96 -3.25 -12.46 1.04
C ILE A 96 -2.69 -13.87 1.08
N GLY A 97 -2.49 -14.45 -0.11
CA GLY A 97 -1.67 -15.65 -0.25
C GLY A 97 -0.19 -15.37 -0.02
N GLU A 98 0.65 -16.26 -0.54
CA GLU A 98 2.09 -16.04 -0.57
C GLU A 98 2.43 -14.73 -1.32
N VAL A 99 3.34 -13.93 -0.77
CA VAL A 99 3.82 -12.67 -1.38
C VAL A 99 5.23 -12.91 -1.89
N ARG A 100 5.46 -12.66 -3.18
CA ARG A 100 6.75 -12.86 -3.85
C ARG A 100 7.24 -11.52 -4.43
N PRO A 101 7.86 -10.65 -3.60
CA PRO A 101 8.38 -9.38 -4.09
C PRO A 101 9.56 -9.61 -5.04
N SER A 102 9.77 -8.68 -5.97
CA SER A 102 10.97 -8.67 -6.80
C SER A 102 12.22 -8.37 -5.99
N HIS A 103 13.37 -8.85 -6.46
CA HIS A 103 14.66 -8.64 -5.82
C HIS A 103 15.01 -7.15 -5.65
N GLU A 104 14.66 -6.32 -6.63
CA GLU A 104 14.90 -4.87 -6.57
C GLU A 104 14.01 -4.18 -5.52
N SER A 105 12.75 -4.58 -5.39
CA SER A 105 11.89 -4.08 -4.32
C SER A 105 12.41 -4.48 -2.94
N VAL A 106 12.92 -5.71 -2.79
CA VAL A 106 13.54 -6.15 -1.53
C VAL A 106 14.72 -5.25 -1.16
N LYS A 107 15.63 -4.95 -2.10
CA LYS A 107 16.74 -4.03 -1.86
C LYS A 107 16.28 -2.65 -1.40
N VAL A 108 15.25 -2.10 -2.04
CA VAL A 108 14.70 -0.78 -1.70
C VAL A 108 14.09 -0.78 -0.30
N VAL A 109 13.29 -1.79 0.04
CA VAL A 109 12.68 -1.94 1.36
C VAL A 109 13.75 -2.11 2.43
N GLU A 110 14.74 -2.97 2.23
CA GLU A 110 15.85 -3.15 3.17
C GLU A 110 16.69 -1.87 3.37
N ALA A 111 16.92 -1.10 2.30
CA ALA A 111 17.56 0.20 2.41
C ALA A 111 16.72 1.19 3.24
N ALA A 112 15.40 1.22 3.01
CA ALA A 112 14.48 2.04 3.78
C ALA A 112 14.41 1.63 5.27
N LYS A 113 14.36 0.33 5.56
CA LYS A 113 14.39 -0.21 6.94
C LYS A 113 15.65 0.23 7.70
N LYS A 114 16.82 0.22 7.06
CA LYS A 114 18.07 0.73 7.68
C LYS A 114 18.01 2.21 8.05
N ILE A 115 17.22 3.01 7.32
CA ILE A 115 17.06 4.44 7.60
C ILE A 115 16.02 4.64 8.71
N TYR A 116 14.83 4.05 8.55
CA TYR A 116 13.70 4.26 9.46
C TYR A 116 13.79 3.46 10.76
N GLY A 117 14.52 2.35 10.78
CA GLY A 117 14.77 1.52 11.97
C GLY A 117 15.53 2.23 13.09
N LYS A 118 16.06 3.44 12.83
CA LYS A 118 16.62 4.33 13.87
C LYS A 118 15.54 4.97 14.76
N TRP A 119 14.31 5.06 14.26
CA TRP A 119 13.21 5.79 14.88
C TRP A 119 12.03 4.89 15.26
N TRP A 120 11.88 3.77 14.55
CA TRP A 120 10.75 2.86 14.68
C TRP A 120 11.24 1.42 14.82
N GLU A 121 10.53 0.61 15.59
CA GLU A 121 10.83 -0.82 15.71
C GLU A 121 10.37 -1.56 14.46
N ILE A 122 11.22 -1.51 13.43
CA ILE A 122 11.07 -2.19 12.16
C ILE A 122 12.14 -3.28 12.07
N LYS A 123 11.74 -4.55 12.12
CA LYS A 123 12.64 -5.71 12.08
C LYS A 123 13.16 -5.97 10.69
#